data_AF-A0A2E6IKI3-F1
#
_entry.id   AF-A0A2E6IKI3-F1
#
_cell.length_a   1.000
_cell.length_b   1.000
_cell.length_c   1.000
_cell.angle_alpha   90.00
_cell.angle_beta   90.00
_cell.angle_gamma   90.00
#
_symmetry.space_group_name_H-M   'P 1'
#
loop_
_entity.id
_entity.type
_entity.pdbx_description
1 polymer ?
#
loop_
_entity_poly.entity_id
_entity_poly.type
_entity_poly.pdbx_seq_one_letter_code
_entity_poly.pdbx_strand_id
1 'polypeptide(L)'
;MLSFVLEHSLGIFRSKTLKVFILLFFALLSYSQKGVRIAYIDTEYILQNVSEYKAAETELENKAQKWKSEIEQRIAALENEKSQFNNERILLTDALIREREEELQIIENEILNYQQKRFGPNGDLVIQKKQLIQPIQDQIFNAIQEIANSKKYDFVFDKSADVVMLYSDNRYNISEQVLRTINRTSNRKQVKNSKERSEAKKEKSIVEIDTAKDDRQKQIDERNAKRKEEIAKRRAEIEAKRTARKMEIERRKKEAMEARKSKVAKKESEEINDDQNLDSIDPSLNNIEDQSNIPDDSVKTKTKNDSTKKVDLENMDRESRKKALEEKKKRILAERKAKIEAIKRKRDSLRNKKNNF
;
A
#
# COMPACT_ATOMS: atom_id res chain seq x y z
N MET A 1 16.38 3.47 -87.54
CA MET A 1 15.03 3.67 -86.94
C MET A 1 14.82 2.86 -85.66
N LEU A 2 15.27 1.61 -85.53
CA LEU A 2 15.02 0.81 -84.32
C LEU A 2 15.70 1.32 -83.04
N SER A 3 16.92 1.87 -83.08
CA SER A 3 17.59 2.38 -81.86
C SER A 3 16.91 3.60 -81.23
N PHE A 4 16.30 4.47 -82.05
CA PHE A 4 15.63 5.69 -81.57
C PHE A 4 14.32 5.38 -80.82
N VAL A 5 13.62 4.31 -81.21
CA VAL A 5 12.36 3.87 -80.59
C VAL A 5 12.63 3.17 -79.25
N LEU A 6 13.74 2.44 -79.11
CA LEU A 6 14.13 1.83 -77.83
C LEU A 6 14.57 2.87 -76.78
N GLU A 7 15.37 3.87 -77.14
CA GLU A 7 15.76 4.94 -76.21
C GLU A 7 14.57 5.81 -75.75
N HIS A 8 13.65 6.13 -76.66
CA HIS A 8 12.41 6.83 -76.30
C HIS A 8 11.52 6.00 -75.35
N SER A 9 11.38 4.70 -75.61
CA SER A 9 10.58 3.79 -74.78
C SER A 9 11.16 3.63 -73.35
N LEU A 10 12.48 3.55 -73.21
CA LEU A 10 13.15 3.51 -71.90
C LEU A 10 13.03 4.83 -71.12
N GLY A 11 13.09 5.99 -71.79
CA GLY A 11 12.90 7.31 -71.16
C GLY A 11 11.49 7.51 -70.60
N ILE A 12 10.47 7.02 -71.31
CA ILE A 12 9.07 7.05 -70.88
C ILE A 12 8.85 6.15 -69.65
N PHE A 13 9.49 4.96 -69.59
CA PHE A 13 9.42 4.08 -68.42
C PHE A 13 10.14 4.65 -67.17
N ARG A 14 11.29 5.31 -67.34
CA ARG A 14 12.00 5.99 -66.23
C ARG A 14 11.20 7.17 -65.64
N SER A 15 10.54 7.96 -66.48
CA SER A 15 9.72 9.09 -65.99
C SER A 15 8.44 8.65 -65.28
N LYS A 16 7.82 7.54 -65.70
CA LYS A 16 6.63 6.97 -65.04
C LYS A 16 6.95 6.33 -63.70
N THR A 17 8.04 5.58 -63.60
CA THR A 17 8.51 4.97 -62.34
C THR A 17 8.94 6.02 -61.31
N LEU A 18 9.60 7.10 -61.74
CA LEU A 18 9.96 8.23 -60.88
C LEU A 18 8.72 8.93 -60.29
N LYS A 19 7.66 9.13 -61.09
CA LYS A 19 6.39 9.72 -60.61
C LYS A 19 5.70 8.85 -59.56
N VAL A 20 5.71 7.52 -59.72
CA VAL A 20 5.16 6.58 -58.73
C VAL A 20 5.97 6.63 -57.42
N PHE A 21 7.29 6.73 -57.51
CA PHE A 21 8.17 6.83 -56.34
C PHE A 21 7.96 8.15 -55.57
N ILE A 22 7.78 9.27 -56.29
CA ILE A 22 7.46 10.58 -55.70
C ILE A 22 6.08 10.56 -55.04
N LEU A 23 5.08 9.93 -55.67
CA LEU A 23 3.73 9.78 -55.09
C LEU A 23 3.76 8.93 -53.81
N LEU A 24 4.53 7.83 -53.82
CA LEU A 24 4.71 6.97 -52.64
C LEU A 24 5.45 7.70 -51.51
N PHE A 25 6.46 8.51 -51.84
CA PHE A 25 7.17 9.35 -50.88
C PHE A 25 6.26 10.42 -50.26
N PHE A 26 5.41 11.08 -51.05
CA PHE A 26 4.41 12.03 -50.56
C PHE A 26 3.33 11.36 -49.70
N ALA A 27 2.92 10.14 -50.04
CA ALA A 27 2.00 9.35 -49.22
C ALA A 27 2.62 9.00 -47.86
N LEU A 28 3.91 8.66 -47.82
CA LEU A 28 4.65 8.40 -46.57
C LEU A 28 4.80 9.64 -45.69
N LEU A 29 5.02 10.82 -46.27
CA LEU A 29 5.11 12.09 -45.53
C LEU A 29 3.78 12.48 -44.84
N SER A 30 2.64 12.08 -45.39
CA SER A 30 1.31 12.41 -44.87
C SER A 30 0.98 11.71 -43.53
N TYR A 31 1.65 10.59 -43.22
CA TYR A 31 1.40 9.85 -41.97
C TYR A 31 2.15 10.41 -40.75
N SER A 32 3.07 11.37 -40.91
CA SER A 32 3.96 11.83 -39.84
C SER A 32 3.41 12.96 -38.98
N GLN A 33 2.26 13.56 -39.31
CA GLN A 33 1.72 14.75 -38.64
C GLN A 33 0.70 14.41 -37.54
N LYS A 34 1.06 13.53 -36.60
CA LYS A 34 0.26 13.39 -35.37
C LYS A 34 0.63 14.53 -34.42
N GLY A 35 -0.17 15.59 -34.43
CA GLY A 35 -0.06 16.66 -33.45
C GLY A 35 -0.26 16.15 -32.03
N VAL A 36 0.48 16.71 -31.07
CA VAL A 36 0.38 16.38 -29.65
C VAL A 36 -1.01 16.76 -29.14
N ARG A 37 -1.71 15.81 -28.52
CA ARG A 37 -3.05 16.03 -27.95
C ARG A 37 -2.92 16.40 -26.49
N ILE A 38 -3.15 17.67 -26.20
CA ILE A 38 -3.06 18.24 -24.85
C ILE A 38 -4.48 18.52 -24.34
N ALA A 39 -4.71 18.20 -23.08
CA ALA A 39 -5.88 18.62 -22.33
C ALA A 39 -5.46 19.25 -21.00
N TYR A 40 -6.38 19.96 -20.35
CA TYR A 40 -6.18 20.41 -18.99
C TYR A 40 -7.40 20.16 -18.12
N ILE A 41 -7.16 20.14 -16.81
CA ILE A 41 -8.16 20.03 -15.75
C ILE A 41 -7.96 21.12 -14.72
N ASP A 42 -8.96 21.28 -13.88
CA ASP A 42 -8.94 22.11 -12.68
C ASP A 42 -9.34 21.20 -11.53
N THR A 43 -8.33 20.64 -10.84
CA THR A 43 -8.57 19.67 -9.76
C THR A 43 -9.32 20.31 -8.59
N GLU A 44 -9.05 21.58 -8.29
CA GLU A 44 -9.75 22.31 -7.23
C GLU A 44 -11.24 22.43 -7.55
N TYR A 45 -11.59 22.82 -8.77
CA TYR A 45 -12.98 22.83 -9.24
C TYR A 45 -13.63 21.45 -9.14
N ILE A 46 -12.94 20.39 -9.57
CA ILE A 46 -13.48 19.03 -9.50
C ILE A 46 -13.73 18.63 -8.05
N LEU A 47 -12.75 18.83 -7.15
CA LEU A 47 -12.87 18.50 -5.72
C LEU A 47 -14.07 19.22 -5.09
N GLN A 48 -14.20 20.53 -5.30
CA GLN A 48 -15.31 21.32 -4.76
C GLN A 48 -16.69 20.88 -5.26
N ASN A 49 -16.78 20.18 -6.40
CA ASN A 49 -18.05 19.69 -6.96
C ASN A 49 -18.33 18.22 -6.67
N VAL A 50 -17.39 17.48 -6.06
CA VAL A 50 -17.59 16.09 -5.63
C VAL A 50 -18.30 16.09 -4.26
N SER A 51 -19.43 15.38 -4.16
CA SER A 51 -20.23 15.36 -2.93
C SER A 51 -19.50 14.71 -1.76
N GLU A 52 -18.69 13.68 -2.02
CA GLU A 52 -17.85 13.03 -1.01
C GLU A 52 -16.81 14.00 -0.42
N TYR A 53 -16.28 14.92 -1.23
CA TYR A 53 -15.32 15.93 -0.75
C TYR A 53 -15.99 16.92 0.19
N LYS A 54 -17.16 17.47 -0.18
CA LYS A 54 -17.93 18.39 0.67
C LYS A 54 -18.31 17.77 2.02
N ALA A 55 -18.69 16.50 2.02
CA ALA A 55 -19.00 15.77 3.25
C ALA A 55 -17.75 15.62 4.14
N ALA A 56 -16.61 15.24 3.55
CA ALA A 56 -15.35 15.11 4.27
C ALA A 56 -14.83 16.45 4.82
N GLU A 57 -14.97 17.52 4.04
CA GLU A 57 -14.62 18.89 4.45
C GLU A 57 -15.48 19.34 5.65
N THR A 58 -16.79 19.10 5.58
CA THR A 58 -17.71 19.41 6.70
C THR A 58 -17.37 18.62 7.96
N GLU A 59 -17.05 17.32 7.83
CA GLU A 59 -16.63 16.50 8.97
C GLU A 59 -15.32 17.01 9.57
N LEU A 60 -14.36 17.39 8.75
CA LEU A 60 -13.07 17.92 9.18
C LEU A 60 -13.23 19.27 9.90
N GLU A 61 -14.07 20.16 9.37
CA GLU A 61 -14.35 21.46 9.99
C GLU A 61 -15.04 21.28 11.35
N ASN A 62 -16.01 20.39 11.46
CA ASN A 62 -16.66 20.08 12.73
C ASN A 62 -15.66 19.55 13.79
N LYS A 63 -14.72 18.69 13.37
CA LYS A 63 -13.65 18.19 14.26
C LYS A 63 -12.69 19.30 14.66
N ALA A 64 -12.28 20.14 13.71
CA ALA A 64 -11.42 21.29 13.96
C ALA A 64 -12.07 22.25 14.96
N GLN A 65 -13.36 22.56 14.77
CA GLN A 65 -14.12 23.43 15.66
C GLN A 65 -14.25 22.82 17.06
N LYS A 66 -14.49 21.51 17.16
CA LYS A 66 -14.51 20.81 18.45
C LYS A 66 -13.18 20.92 19.18
N TRP A 67 -12.05 20.68 18.49
CA TRP A 67 -10.73 20.82 19.12
C TRP A 67 -10.39 22.25 19.51
N LYS A 68 -10.79 23.25 18.70
CA LYS A 68 -10.66 24.67 19.07
C LYS A 68 -11.41 24.97 20.37
N SER A 69 -12.68 24.56 20.45
CA SER A 69 -13.49 24.75 21.65
C SER A 69 -12.90 24.04 22.88
N GLU A 70 -12.38 22.81 22.73
CA GLU A 70 -11.69 22.09 23.81
C GLU A 70 -10.42 22.82 24.28
N ILE A 71 -9.66 23.43 23.36
CA ILE A 71 -8.47 24.24 23.70
C ILE A 71 -8.89 25.51 24.44
N GLU A 72 -9.88 26.23 23.93
CA GLU A 72 -10.41 27.45 24.55
C GLU A 72 -10.91 27.19 25.98
N GLN A 73 -11.63 26.08 26.20
CA GLN A 73 -12.08 25.66 27.53
C GLN A 73 -10.92 25.38 28.48
N ARG A 74 -9.85 24.73 28.01
CA ARG A 74 -8.67 24.44 28.82
C ARG A 74 -7.88 25.72 29.16
N ILE A 75 -7.78 26.65 28.22
CA ILE A 75 -7.14 27.95 28.45
C ILE A 75 -7.94 28.74 29.48
N ALA A 76 -9.26 28.80 29.35
CA ALA A 76 -10.12 29.49 30.32
C ALA A 76 -10.04 28.86 31.72
N ALA A 77 -9.96 27.52 31.80
CA ALA A 77 -9.77 26.82 33.07
C ALA A 77 -8.40 27.17 33.70
N LEU A 78 -7.32 27.15 32.92
CA LEU A 78 -5.98 27.52 33.36
C LEU A 78 -5.93 28.99 33.83
N GLU A 79 -6.57 29.90 33.12
CA GLU A 79 -6.63 31.31 33.51
C GLU A 79 -7.36 31.52 34.85
N ASN A 80 -8.45 30.78 35.06
CA ASN A 80 -9.17 30.77 36.34
C ASN A 80 -8.29 30.21 37.48
N GLU A 81 -7.62 29.09 37.26
CA GLU A 81 -6.69 28.51 38.25
C GLU A 81 -5.52 29.45 38.56
N LYS A 82 -4.94 30.11 37.56
CA LYS A 82 -3.91 31.13 37.75
C LYS A 82 -4.43 32.31 38.59
N SER A 83 -5.66 32.76 38.34
CA SER A 83 -6.30 33.83 39.11
C SER A 83 -6.55 33.43 40.57
N GLN A 84 -7.08 32.23 40.80
CA GLN A 84 -7.29 31.68 42.15
C GLN A 84 -5.96 31.54 42.90
N PHE A 85 -4.94 30.96 42.26
CA PHE A 85 -3.61 30.84 42.83
C PHE A 85 -3.03 32.19 43.22
N ASN A 86 -3.16 33.23 42.39
CA ASN A 86 -2.68 34.58 42.71
C ASN A 86 -3.36 35.17 43.96
N ASN A 87 -4.66 34.92 44.15
CA ASN A 87 -5.40 35.39 45.34
C ASN A 87 -5.02 34.61 46.60
N GLU A 88 -4.81 33.29 46.47
CA GLU A 88 -4.44 32.41 47.58
C GLU A 88 -2.95 32.49 47.93
N ARG A 89 -2.10 32.98 47.03
CA ARG A 89 -0.63 32.99 47.15
C ARG A 89 -0.11 33.55 48.48
N ILE A 90 -0.76 34.60 48.99
CA ILE A 90 -0.37 35.27 50.25
C ILE A 90 -0.61 34.37 51.48
N LEU A 91 -1.51 33.39 51.37
CA LEU A 91 -1.89 32.45 52.42
C LEU A 91 -1.08 31.15 52.37
N LEU A 92 -0.24 30.95 51.35
CA LEU A 92 0.50 29.72 51.11
C LEU A 92 1.95 29.81 51.60
N THR A 93 2.55 28.66 51.89
CA THR A 93 3.99 28.56 52.19
C THR A 93 4.81 28.48 50.90
N ASP A 94 6.08 28.87 50.95
CA ASP A 94 6.98 28.85 49.78
C ASP A 94 7.14 27.46 49.13
N ALA A 95 6.92 26.38 49.89
CA ALA A 95 6.91 25.02 49.34
C ALA A 95 5.65 24.77 48.49
N LEU A 96 4.46 25.14 49.01
CA LEU A 96 3.19 24.98 48.30
C LEU A 96 3.08 25.92 47.08
N ILE A 97 3.66 27.12 47.16
CA ILE A 97 3.73 28.05 46.02
C ILE A 97 4.48 27.40 44.85
N ARG A 98 5.65 26.81 45.12
CA ARG A 98 6.44 26.13 44.09
C ARG A 98 5.72 24.93 43.49
N GLU A 99 5.10 24.10 44.31
CA GLU A 99 4.31 22.95 43.84
C GLU A 99 3.17 23.38 42.91
N ARG A 100 2.40 24.40 43.28
CA ARG A 100 1.32 24.94 42.44
C ARG A 100 1.83 25.61 41.16
N GLU A 101 2.96 26.31 41.21
CA GLU A 101 3.59 26.88 40.01
C GLU A 101 4.02 25.77 39.03
N GLU A 102 4.58 24.67 39.53
CA GLU A 102 4.92 23.48 38.72
C GLU A 102 3.67 22.84 38.10
N GLU A 103 2.59 22.68 38.87
CA GLU A 103 1.31 22.16 38.36
C GLU A 103 0.75 23.04 37.23
N LEU A 104 0.70 24.36 37.43
CA LEU A 104 0.23 25.31 36.42
C LEU A 104 1.09 25.27 35.15
N GLN A 105 2.42 25.12 35.29
CA GLN A 105 3.33 24.94 34.16
C GLN A 105 3.08 23.63 33.43
N ILE A 106 2.80 22.54 34.14
CA ILE A 106 2.45 21.24 33.52
C ILE A 106 1.18 21.40 32.68
N ILE A 107 0.13 22.01 33.23
CA ILE A 107 -1.15 22.23 32.52
C ILE A 107 -0.94 23.10 31.28
N GLU A 108 -0.16 24.18 31.39
CA GLU A 108 0.19 25.05 30.26
C GLU A 108 0.92 24.28 29.15
N ASN A 109 1.90 23.46 29.51
CA ASN A 109 2.61 22.60 28.57
C ASN A 109 1.70 21.54 27.95
N GLU A 110 0.75 20.97 28.71
CA GLU A 110 -0.23 20.03 28.18
C GLU A 110 -1.14 20.67 27.14
N ILE A 111 -1.59 21.92 27.36
CA ILE A 111 -2.39 22.68 26.39
C ILE A 111 -1.59 22.91 25.11
N LEU A 112 -0.34 23.39 25.22
CA LEU A 112 0.54 23.61 24.06
C LEU A 112 0.79 22.30 23.29
N ASN A 113 1.08 21.21 23.99
CA ASN A 113 1.27 19.90 23.39
C ASN A 113 -0.01 19.42 22.69
N TYR A 114 -1.17 19.64 23.29
CA TYR A 114 -2.46 19.31 22.69
C TYR A 114 -2.70 20.11 21.41
N GLN A 115 -2.49 21.43 21.46
CA GLN A 115 -2.62 22.31 20.30
C GLN A 115 -1.67 21.88 19.17
N GLN A 116 -0.40 21.63 19.47
CA GLN A 116 0.59 21.16 18.49
C GLN A 116 0.23 19.79 17.92
N LYS A 117 -0.29 18.88 18.74
CA LYS A 117 -0.73 17.55 18.30
C LYS A 117 -1.93 17.63 17.36
N ARG A 118 -2.86 18.57 17.57
CA ARG A 118 -4.05 18.72 16.70
C ARG A 118 -3.76 19.55 15.44
N PHE A 119 -3.12 20.70 15.61
CA PHE A 119 -2.98 21.75 14.58
C PHE A 119 -1.54 21.97 14.09
N GLY A 120 -0.55 21.25 14.62
CA GLY A 120 0.83 21.36 14.16
C GLY A 120 1.02 20.85 12.71
N PRO A 121 2.22 21.04 12.13
CA PRO A 121 2.50 20.64 10.74
C PRO A 121 2.29 19.16 10.44
N ASN A 122 2.51 18.30 11.44
CA ASN A 122 2.22 16.87 11.41
C ASN A 122 1.07 16.49 12.36
N GLY A 123 0.20 17.46 12.66
CA GLY A 123 -0.91 17.28 13.56
C GLY A 123 -2.03 16.41 12.97
N ASP A 124 -2.93 15.99 13.85
CA ASP A 124 -4.06 15.14 13.50
C ASP A 124 -4.94 15.76 12.39
N LEU A 125 -5.09 17.08 12.35
CA LEU A 125 -5.87 17.77 11.32
C LEU A 125 -5.29 17.56 9.92
N VAL A 126 -3.98 17.77 9.76
CA VAL A 126 -3.28 17.63 8.47
C VAL A 126 -3.30 16.17 8.02
N ILE A 127 -3.07 15.24 8.96
CA ILE A 127 -3.11 13.81 8.68
C ILE A 127 -4.51 13.38 8.23
N GLN A 128 -5.56 13.80 8.94
CA GLN A 128 -6.94 13.46 8.58
C GLN A 128 -7.36 14.10 7.25
N LYS A 129 -6.98 15.36 7.02
CA LYS A 129 -7.19 16.03 5.72
C LYS A 129 -6.60 15.20 4.59
N LYS A 130 -5.34 14.77 4.71
CA LYS A 130 -4.68 13.93 3.71
C LYS A 130 -5.40 12.58 3.53
N GLN A 131 -5.77 11.91 4.62
CA GLN A 131 -6.44 10.60 4.57
C GLN A 131 -7.82 10.65 3.90
N LEU A 132 -8.56 11.73 4.10
CA LEU A 132 -9.89 11.92 3.52
C LEU A 132 -9.81 12.36 2.05
N ILE A 133 -8.86 13.22 1.69
CA ILE A 133 -8.71 13.74 0.33
C ILE A 133 -8.04 12.73 -0.61
N GLN A 134 -7.05 11.97 -0.14
CA GLN A 134 -6.30 11.01 -0.95
C GLN A 134 -7.19 10.03 -1.74
N PRO A 135 -8.21 9.34 -1.18
CA PRO A 135 -9.05 8.44 -1.95
C PRO A 135 -9.89 9.16 -3.03
N ILE A 136 -10.18 10.45 -2.85
CA ILE A 136 -10.89 11.27 -3.84
C ILE A 136 -9.93 11.64 -4.98
N GLN A 137 -8.69 12.02 -4.65
CA GLN A 137 -7.63 12.25 -5.64
C GLN A 137 -7.35 10.99 -6.48
N ASP A 138 -7.31 9.80 -5.85
CA ASP A 138 -7.15 8.54 -6.55
C ASP A 138 -8.31 8.29 -7.54
N GLN A 139 -9.55 8.65 -7.18
CA GLN A 139 -10.70 8.54 -8.08
C GLN A 139 -10.61 9.51 -9.26
N ILE A 140 -10.20 10.76 -9.00
CA ILE A 140 -9.96 11.77 -10.03
C ILE A 140 -8.88 11.27 -10.99
N PHE A 141 -7.77 10.78 -10.48
CA PHE A 141 -6.67 10.24 -11.28
C PHE A 141 -7.11 9.09 -12.18
N ASN A 142 -7.86 8.13 -11.64
CA ASN A 142 -8.41 7.02 -12.43
C ASN A 142 -9.37 7.51 -13.53
N ALA A 143 -10.23 8.50 -13.24
CA ALA A 143 -11.14 9.08 -14.22
C ALA A 143 -10.37 9.82 -15.33
N ILE A 144 -9.32 10.56 -14.98
CA ILE A 144 -8.42 11.21 -15.94
C ILE A 144 -7.77 10.16 -16.84
N GLN A 145 -7.25 9.07 -16.28
CA GLN A 145 -6.65 7.99 -17.08
C GLN A 145 -7.65 7.37 -18.07
N GLU A 146 -8.90 7.13 -17.65
CA GLU A 146 -9.95 6.60 -18.53
C GLU A 146 -10.23 7.57 -19.71
N ILE A 147 -10.34 8.86 -19.42
CA ILE A 147 -10.61 9.89 -20.44
C ILE A 147 -9.40 10.08 -21.37
N ALA A 148 -8.19 10.15 -20.80
CA ALA A 148 -6.94 10.27 -21.56
C ALA A 148 -6.78 9.09 -22.53
N ASN A 149 -7.00 7.86 -22.07
CA ASN A 149 -6.88 6.66 -22.90
C ASN A 149 -7.96 6.54 -23.98
N SER A 150 -9.19 6.97 -23.68
CA SER A 150 -10.32 6.92 -24.62
C SER A 150 -10.21 7.99 -25.71
N LYS A 151 -9.81 9.21 -25.35
CA LYS A 151 -9.64 10.34 -26.29
C LYS A 151 -8.25 10.45 -26.90
N LYS A 152 -7.32 9.59 -26.45
CA LYS A 152 -5.91 9.59 -26.87
C LYS A 152 -5.22 10.92 -26.58
N TYR A 153 -5.41 11.47 -25.38
CA TYR A 153 -4.60 12.60 -24.94
C TYR A 153 -3.20 12.09 -24.58
N ASP A 154 -2.18 12.81 -25.03
CA ASP A 154 -0.78 12.52 -24.71
C ASP A 154 -0.38 13.18 -23.39
N PHE A 155 -0.94 14.37 -23.10
CA PHE A 155 -0.70 15.12 -21.87
C PHE A 155 -1.99 15.67 -21.30
N VAL A 156 -2.10 15.64 -19.96
CA VAL A 156 -3.15 16.31 -19.20
C VAL A 156 -2.48 17.17 -18.13
N PHE A 157 -2.70 18.47 -18.19
CA PHE A 157 -2.15 19.42 -17.21
C PHE A 157 -3.20 19.79 -16.17
N ASP A 158 -2.77 19.99 -14.93
CA ASP A 158 -3.62 20.52 -13.88
C ASP A 158 -3.37 22.03 -13.72
N LYS A 159 -4.42 22.83 -13.89
CA LYS A 159 -4.40 24.28 -13.69
C LYS A 159 -4.23 24.65 -12.21
N SER A 160 -4.64 23.76 -11.29
CA SER A 160 -4.51 23.97 -9.85
C SER A 160 -3.10 23.63 -9.33
N ALA A 161 -2.23 23.08 -10.18
CA ALA A 161 -0.83 22.80 -9.84
C ALA A 161 0.06 24.04 -10.04
N ASP A 162 1.32 23.95 -9.61
CA ASP A 162 2.33 25.02 -9.71
C ASP A 162 2.70 25.43 -11.16
N VAL A 163 2.10 24.79 -12.17
CA VAL A 163 2.31 25.13 -13.58
C VAL A 163 1.49 26.36 -13.92
N VAL A 164 2.17 27.47 -14.18
CA VAL A 164 1.52 28.73 -14.59
C VAL A 164 0.98 28.60 -16.02
N MET A 165 -0.34 28.47 -16.15
CA MET A 165 -1.04 28.51 -17.43
C MET A 165 -1.62 29.91 -17.67
N LEU A 166 -0.97 30.69 -18.54
CA LEU A 166 -1.38 32.07 -18.82
C LEU A 166 -2.69 32.16 -19.61
N TYR A 167 -2.89 31.24 -20.56
CA TYR A 167 -4.08 31.19 -21.40
C TYR A 167 -4.31 29.77 -21.90
N SER A 168 -5.57 29.36 -21.97
CA SER A 168 -6.00 28.11 -22.58
C SER A 168 -7.41 28.27 -23.13
N ASP A 169 -7.65 27.73 -24.32
CA ASP A 169 -9.00 27.63 -24.87
C ASP A 169 -9.81 26.58 -24.10
N ASN A 170 -11.06 26.92 -23.73
CA ASN A 170 -11.96 26.05 -22.97
C ASN A 170 -12.25 24.71 -23.67
N ARG A 171 -12.04 24.61 -25.00
CA ARG A 171 -12.16 23.35 -25.75
C ARG A 171 -11.21 22.25 -25.26
N TYR A 172 -10.10 22.60 -24.62
CA TYR A 172 -9.14 21.65 -24.04
C TYR A 172 -9.42 21.30 -22.58
N ASN A 173 -10.42 21.94 -21.96
CA ASN A 173 -10.85 21.65 -20.60
C ASN A 173 -11.63 20.34 -20.54
N ILE A 174 -11.17 19.37 -19.74
CA ILE A 174 -11.87 18.11 -19.53
C ILE A 174 -12.43 17.96 -18.10
N SER A 175 -12.36 18.99 -17.25
CA SER A 175 -12.83 18.95 -15.85
C SER A 175 -14.27 18.46 -15.72
N GLU A 176 -15.17 19.01 -16.55
CA GLU A 176 -16.58 18.62 -16.59
C GLU A 176 -16.79 17.15 -16.97
N GLN A 177 -15.95 16.62 -17.87
CA GLN A 177 -16.01 15.22 -18.27
C GLN A 177 -15.50 14.29 -17.17
N VAL A 178 -14.46 14.73 -16.45
CA VAL A 178 -13.92 14.02 -15.29
C VAL A 178 -14.97 13.97 -14.18
N LEU A 179 -15.59 15.12 -13.83
CA LEU A 179 -16.64 15.22 -12.82
C LEU A 179 -17.82 14.28 -13.13
N ARG A 180 -18.30 14.27 -14.39
CA ARG A 180 -19.35 13.33 -14.81
C ARG A 180 -18.94 11.87 -14.67
N THR A 181 -17.69 11.54 -14.99
CA THR A 181 -17.16 10.16 -14.87
C THR A 181 -17.09 9.72 -13.40
N ILE A 182 -16.67 10.62 -12.50
CA ILE A 182 -16.63 10.38 -11.06
C ILE A 182 -18.05 10.18 -10.53
N ASN A 183 -18.97 11.11 -10.78
CA ASN A 183 -20.37 11.02 -10.34
C ASN A 183 -21.06 9.75 -10.85
N ARG A 184 -20.83 9.35 -12.11
CA ARG A 184 -21.36 8.09 -12.66
C ARG A 184 -20.80 6.86 -11.92
N THR A 185 -19.53 6.90 -11.54
CA THR A 185 -18.86 5.80 -10.84
C THR A 185 -19.31 5.72 -9.38
N SER A 186 -19.45 6.86 -8.69
CA SER A 186 -20.01 6.95 -7.34
C SER A 186 -21.46 6.46 -7.30
N ASN A 187 -22.33 6.93 -8.22
CA ASN A 187 -23.71 6.47 -8.31
C ASN A 187 -23.77 4.95 -8.60
N ARG A 188 -22.90 4.44 -9.48
CA ARG A 188 -22.82 2.99 -9.74
C ARG A 188 -22.38 2.17 -8.51
N LYS A 189 -21.54 2.72 -7.63
CA LYS A 189 -21.13 2.06 -6.37
C LYS A 189 -22.25 2.09 -5.32
N GLN A 190 -23.08 3.14 -5.32
CA GLN A 190 -24.22 3.27 -4.41
C GLN A 190 -25.40 2.37 -4.81
N VAL A 191 -25.58 2.11 -6.11
CA VAL A 191 -26.64 1.23 -6.62
C VAL A 191 -26.29 -0.25 -6.37
N LYS A 192 -26.78 -0.79 -5.25
CA LYS A 192 -26.65 -2.21 -4.89
C LYS A 192 -27.79 -3.09 -5.44
N ASN A 193 -28.88 -2.50 -5.94
CA ASN A 193 -30.04 -3.24 -6.44
C ASN A 193 -30.09 -3.29 -7.98
N SER A 194 -30.35 -4.48 -8.53
CA SER A 194 -30.29 -4.74 -9.98
C SER A 194 -31.28 -3.90 -10.82
N LYS A 195 -32.37 -3.41 -10.21
CA LYS A 195 -33.42 -2.61 -10.88
C LYS A 195 -32.97 -1.16 -11.14
N GLU A 196 -32.43 -0.47 -10.14
CA GLU A 196 -31.90 0.90 -10.27
C GLU A 196 -30.70 0.97 -11.24
N ARG A 197 -29.91 -0.10 -11.37
CA ARG A 197 -28.81 -0.18 -12.34
C ARG A 197 -29.29 -0.20 -13.78
N SER A 198 -30.53 -0.63 -14.02
CA SER A 198 -31.18 -0.61 -15.33
C SER A 198 -31.76 0.77 -15.66
N GLU A 199 -32.16 1.55 -14.66
CA GLU A 199 -32.72 2.90 -14.80
C GLU A 199 -31.61 3.95 -14.99
N ALA A 200 -30.51 3.85 -14.23
CA ALA A 200 -29.33 4.69 -14.44
C ALA A 200 -28.65 4.48 -15.82
N LYS A 201 -28.92 3.35 -16.48
CA LYS A 201 -28.50 3.11 -17.88
C LYS A 201 -29.45 3.76 -18.89
N LYS A 202 -30.69 4.02 -18.52
CA LYS A 202 -31.74 4.54 -19.41
C LYS A 202 -31.79 6.07 -19.46
N GLU A 203 -31.27 6.77 -18.45
CA GLU A 203 -31.57 8.21 -18.31
C GLU A 203 -30.66 9.21 -19.07
N LYS A 204 -29.64 8.79 -19.83
CA LYS A 204 -28.91 9.72 -20.75
C LYS A 204 -28.36 9.02 -22.00
N SER A 205 -29.24 8.47 -22.84
CA SER A 205 -28.89 8.08 -24.21
C SER A 205 -29.72 8.86 -25.24
N ILE A 206 -29.37 10.13 -25.46
CA ILE A 206 -29.65 10.82 -26.72
C ILE A 206 -28.30 11.08 -27.37
N VAL A 207 -27.74 10.04 -27.99
CA VAL A 207 -26.87 10.16 -29.17
C VAL A 207 -27.19 8.92 -30.00
N GLU A 208 -27.75 9.16 -31.18
CA GLU A 208 -28.03 8.18 -32.21
C GLU A 208 -26.73 7.45 -32.60
N ILE A 209 -26.73 6.12 -32.48
CA ILE A 209 -25.57 5.27 -32.79
C ILE A 209 -25.92 4.45 -34.02
N ASP A 210 -25.23 4.80 -35.11
CA ASP A 210 -24.93 3.99 -36.28
C ASP A 210 -24.74 2.50 -35.95
N THR A 211 -25.49 1.64 -36.65
CA THR A 211 -25.70 0.20 -36.37
C THR A 211 -24.48 -0.70 -36.65
N ALA A 212 -23.30 -0.13 -36.87
CA ALA A 212 -22.07 -0.89 -37.18
C ALA A 212 -21.23 -1.32 -35.95
N LYS A 213 -21.63 -1.03 -34.70
CA LYS A 213 -20.85 -1.35 -33.47
C LYS A 213 -21.36 -2.53 -32.63
N ASP A 214 -22.50 -3.13 -32.96
CA ASP A 214 -23.10 -4.21 -32.14
C ASP A 214 -22.32 -5.54 -32.24
N ASP A 215 -21.73 -5.82 -33.40
CA ASP A 215 -20.99 -7.07 -33.62
C ASP A 215 -19.64 -7.11 -32.88
N ARG A 216 -18.98 -5.96 -32.75
CA ARG A 216 -17.71 -5.86 -31.98
C ARG A 216 -17.95 -6.01 -30.49
N GLN A 217 -19.10 -5.54 -29.99
CA GLN A 217 -19.46 -5.67 -28.58
C GLN A 217 -19.78 -7.13 -28.22
N LYS A 218 -20.52 -7.85 -29.08
CA LYS A 218 -20.78 -9.29 -28.93
C LYS A 218 -19.48 -10.11 -28.89
N GLN A 219 -18.52 -9.80 -29.76
CA GLN A 219 -17.21 -10.48 -29.77
C GLN A 219 -16.38 -10.21 -28.51
N ILE A 220 -16.45 -9.00 -27.96
CA ILE A 220 -15.74 -8.65 -26.72
C ILE A 220 -16.38 -9.36 -25.53
N ASP A 221 -17.71 -9.42 -25.47
CA ASP A 221 -18.44 -10.05 -24.38
C ASP A 221 -18.26 -11.58 -24.41
N GLU A 222 -18.23 -12.19 -25.60
CA GLU A 222 -17.92 -13.62 -25.75
C GLU A 222 -16.46 -13.94 -25.37
N ARG A 223 -15.50 -13.08 -25.75
CA ARG A 223 -14.09 -13.21 -25.35
C ARG A 223 -13.91 -13.08 -23.83
N ASN A 224 -14.63 -12.16 -23.21
CA ASN A 224 -14.60 -11.95 -21.76
C ASN A 224 -15.26 -13.10 -21.01
N ALA A 225 -16.34 -13.68 -21.54
CA ALA A 225 -16.99 -14.87 -20.99
C ALA A 225 -16.05 -16.08 -21.04
N LYS A 226 -15.43 -16.36 -22.20
CA LYS A 226 -14.44 -17.44 -22.36
C LYS A 226 -13.26 -17.29 -21.39
N ARG A 227 -12.71 -16.07 -21.25
CA ARG A 227 -11.61 -15.79 -20.31
C ARG A 227 -12.03 -16.00 -18.85
N LYS A 228 -13.27 -15.67 -18.49
CA LYS A 228 -13.80 -15.86 -17.13
C LYS A 228 -13.98 -17.35 -16.80
N GLU A 229 -14.47 -18.14 -17.75
CA GLU A 229 -14.59 -19.59 -17.60
C GLU A 229 -13.22 -20.27 -17.49
N GLU A 230 -12.25 -19.84 -18.28
CA GLU A 230 -10.88 -20.37 -18.22
C GLU A 230 -10.20 -20.05 -16.88
N ILE A 231 -10.39 -18.82 -16.37
CA ILE A 231 -9.90 -18.43 -15.03
C ILE A 231 -10.60 -19.25 -13.95
N ALA A 232 -11.90 -19.52 -14.07
CA ALA A 232 -12.63 -20.34 -13.12
C ALA A 232 -12.14 -21.80 -13.11
N LYS A 233 -11.92 -22.40 -14.29
CA LYS A 233 -11.33 -23.74 -14.43
C LYS A 233 -9.93 -23.81 -13.82
N ARG A 234 -9.08 -22.83 -14.09
CA ARG A 234 -7.72 -22.76 -13.52
C ARG A 234 -7.73 -22.59 -12.00
N ARG A 235 -8.69 -21.83 -11.45
CA ARG A 235 -8.89 -21.71 -10.00
C ARG A 235 -9.34 -23.01 -9.37
N ALA A 236 -10.31 -23.70 -9.97
CA ALA A 236 -10.80 -25.00 -9.51
C ALA A 236 -9.68 -26.07 -9.55
N GLU A 237 -8.85 -26.08 -10.59
CA GLU A 237 -7.70 -26.98 -10.70
C GLU A 237 -6.64 -26.70 -9.63
N ILE A 238 -6.33 -25.42 -9.37
CA ILE A 238 -5.39 -25.03 -8.30
C ILE A 238 -5.95 -25.44 -6.93
N GLU A 239 -7.24 -25.26 -6.71
CA GLU A 239 -7.90 -25.66 -5.46
C GLU A 239 -7.88 -27.17 -5.27
N ALA A 240 -8.19 -27.95 -6.31
CA ALA A 240 -8.09 -29.40 -6.31
C ALA A 240 -6.65 -29.90 -6.05
N LYS A 241 -5.64 -29.26 -6.64
CA LYS A 241 -4.22 -29.57 -6.35
C LYS A 241 -3.84 -29.25 -4.91
N ARG A 242 -4.37 -28.17 -4.35
CA ARG A 242 -4.14 -27.78 -2.94
C ARG A 242 -4.80 -28.75 -1.97
N THR A 243 -6.04 -29.16 -2.24
CA THR A 243 -6.76 -30.12 -1.39
C THR A 243 -6.11 -31.50 -1.45
N ALA A 244 -5.70 -31.98 -2.63
CA ALA A 244 -4.95 -33.22 -2.79
C ALA A 244 -3.61 -33.19 -2.03
N ARG A 245 -2.85 -32.09 -2.13
CA ARG A 245 -1.59 -31.93 -1.38
C ARG A 245 -1.82 -31.91 0.14
N LYS A 246 -2.93 -31.33 0.60
CA LYS A 246 -3.29 -31.32 2.03
C LYS A 246 -3.63 -32.72 2.53
N MET A 247 -4.44 -33.47 1.77
CA MET A 247 -4.78 -34.86 2.08
C MET A 247 -3.54 -35.76 2.10
N GLU A 248 -2.60 -35.58 1.17
CA GLU A 248 -1.35 -36.33 1.15
C GLU A 248 -0.45 -36.03 2.35
N ILE A 249 -0.36 -34.76 2.76
CA ILE A 249 0.38 -34.37 3.97
C ILE A 249 -0.25 -35.00 5.22
N GLU A 250 -1.58 -35.00 5.32
CA GLU A 250 -2.29 -35.62 6.44
C GLU A 250 -2.10 -37.14 6.49
N ARG A 251 -2.13 -37.81 5.32
CA ARG A 251 -1.83 -39.24 5.20
C ARG A 251 -0.41 -39.56 5.65
N ARG A 252 0.59 -38.83 5.13
CA ARG A 252 2.00 -38.98 5.52
C ARG A 252 2.22 -38.72 7.01
N LYS A 253 1.48 -37.77 7.59
CA LYS A 253 1.53 -37.48 9.03
C LYS A 253 0.94 -38.64 9.84
N LYS A 254 -0.15 -39.25 9.39
CA LYS A 254 -0.78 -40.42 10.03
C LYS A 254 0.14 -41.65 9.99
N GLU A 255 0.68 -41.96 8.81
CA GLU A 255 1.66 -43.04 8.61
C GLU A 255 2.91 -42.84 9.49
N ALA A 256 3.44 -41.61 9.59
CA ALA A 256 4.58 -41.31 10.44
C ALA A 256 4.27 -41.45 11.95
N MET A 257 3.04 -41.13 12.38
CA MET A 257 2.61 -41.31 13.76
C MET A 257 2.44 -42.79 14.11
N GLU A 258 1.88 -43.59 13.20
CA GLU A 258 1.75 -45.05 13.36
C GLU A 258 3.12 -45.74 13.38
N ALA A 259 4.03 -45.36 12.49
CA ALA A 259 5.42 -45.85 12.49
C ALA A 259 6.20 -45.45 13.76
N ARG A 260 5.90 -44.29 14.36
CA ARG A 260 6.46 -43.90 15.66
C ARG A 260 5.90 -44.75 16.80
N LYS A 261 4.58 -45.00 16.80
CA LYS A 261 3.93 -45.86 17.79
C LYS A 261 4.48 -47.29 17.75
N SER A 262 4.67 -47.87 16.56
CA SER A 262 5.22 -49.23 16.43
C SER A 262 6.70 -49.32 16.82
N LYS A 263 7.50 -48.26 16.61
CA LYS A 263 8.88 -48.19 17.10
C LYS A 263 8.99 -48.05 18.61
N VAL A 264 8.10 -47.28 19.23
CA VAL A 264 8.03 -47.16 20.70
C VAL A 264 7.61 -48.50 21.31
N ALA A 265 6.60 -49.16 20.76
CA ALA A 265 6.17 -50.49 21.22
C ALA A 265 7.26 -51.57 21.07
N LYS A 266 8.11 -51.49 20.03
CA LYS A 266 9.27 -52.39 19.87
C LYS A 266 10.38 -52.12 20.89
N LYS A 267 10.66 -50.84 21.18
CA LYS A 267 11.61 -50.47 22.23
C LYS A 267 11.14 -50.88 23.62
N GLU A 268 9.86 -50.71 23.92
CA GLU A 268 9.25 -51.16 25.18
C GLU A 268 9.26 -52.69 25.32
N SER A 269 9.29 -53.46 24.23
CA SER A 269 9.46 -54.92 24.27
C SER A 269 10.93 -55.39 24.34
N GLU A 270 11.89 -54.54 23.96
CA GLU A 270 13.33 -54.82 24.05
C GLU A 270 13.91 -54.43 25.43
N GLU A 271 13.40 -53.39 26.09
CA GLU A 271 13.82 -52.94 27.43
C GLU A 271 13.41 -53.86 28.60
N ILE A 272 12.64 -54.94 28.36
CA ILE A 272 12.24 -55.91 29.41
C ILE A 272 13.27 -57.06 29.56
N ASN A 273 14.25 -57.20 28.64
CA ASN A 273 15.15 -58.37 28.62
C ASN A 273 16.62 -58.11 29.03
N ASP A 274 17.02 -56.87 29.32
CA ASP A 274 18.44 -56.51 29.56
C ASP A 274 18.70 -56.00 30.99
N ASP A 275 18.08 -56.63 31.99
CA ASP A 275 18.37 -56.34 33.41
C ASP A 275 19.01 -57.56 34.09
N GLN A 276 20.16 -58.05 33.59
CA GLN A 276 21.17 -58.82 34.36
C GLN A 276 22.55 -58.79 33.67
N ASN A 277 23.40 -57.81 34.01
CA ASN A 277 24.81 -58.07 34.36
C ASN A 277 25.53 -56.81 34.87
N LEU A 278 25.96 -56.87 36.13
CA LEU A 278 26.80 -55.91 36.84
C LEU A 278 28.04 -56.66 37.33
N ASP A 279 29.24 -56.09 37.08
CA ASP A 279 30.53 -56.23 37.80
C ASP A 279 31.67 -55.83 36.81
N SER A 280 32.73 -55.05 37.08
CA SER A 280 33.42 -54.63 38.33
C SER A 280 34.28 -53.34 38.11
N ILE A 281 34.30 -52.48 39.14
CA ILE A 281 35.32 -51.61 39.80
C ILE A 281 36.76 -51.52 39.17
N ASP A 282 37.42 -50.37 38.96
CA ASP A 282 38.24 -49.60 39.96
C ASP A 282 38.77 -48.22 39.42
N PRO A 283 38.93 -47.14 40.23
CA PRO A 283 39.42 -45.81 39.80
C PRO A 283 40.76 -45.36 40.41
N SER A 284 41.66 -44.76 39.61
CA SER A 284 42.82 -43.91 39.98
C SER A 284 43.56 -43.50 38.68
N LEU A 285 44.21 -42.35 38.44
CA LEU A 285 44.62 -41.16 39.19
C LEU A 285 45.06 -40.04 38.20
N ASN A 286 44.91 -38.79 38.67
CA ASN A 286 45.38 -37.44 38.31
C ASN A 286 46.64 -37.13 37.46
N ASN A 287 46.57 -35.94 36.81
CA ASN A 287 47.50 -34.77 36.67
C ASN A 287 47.80 -34.34 35.22
N ILE A 288 47.30 -33.19 34.72
CA ILE A 288 47.74 -31.76 34.80
C ILE A 288 49.00 -31.42 33.98
N GLU A 289 48.83 -30.55 32.97
CA GLU A 289 49.60 -29.33 32.59
C GLU A 289 49.22 -28.98 31.13
N ASP A 290 48.78 -27.81 30.65
CA ASP A 290 48.93 -26.37 30.90
C ASP A 290 49.73 -25.66 29.78
N GLN A 291 49.18 -24.51 29.35
CA GLN A 291 49.80 -23.33 28.74
C GLN A 291 50.40 -23.28 27.30
N SER A 292 49.72 -22.42 26.50
CA SER A 292 50.22 -21.13 25.95
C SER A 292 50.93 -21.01 24.58
N ASN A 293 50.54 -19.92 23.91
CA ASN A 293 51.31 -18.97 23.09
C ASN A 293 51.17 -18.89 21.56
N ILE A 294 50.95 -17.63 21.16
CA ILE A 294 50.89 -16.98 19.84
C ILE A 294 52.34 -16.71 19.36
N PRO A 295 52.62 -16.62 18.05
CA PRO A 295 52.92 -15.29 17.49
C PRO A 295 52.43 -15.02 16.06
N ASP A 296 52.29 -13.72 15.81
CA ASP A 296 51.98 -12.96 14.58
C ASP A 296 53.21 -12.85 13.67
N ASP A 297 53.05 -12.91 12.34
CA ASP A 297 53.95 -12.22 11.39
C ASP A 297 53.35 -12.04 9.99
N SER A 298 53.98 -11.14 9.26
CA SER A 298 53.47 -10.21 8.28
C SER A 298 53.87 -10.54 6.81
N VAL A 299 53.33 -9.73 5.88
CA VAL A 299 53.88 -9.34 4.55
C VAL A 299 53.08 -9.72 3.28
N LYS A 300 52.93 -8.65 2.47
CA LYS A 300 52.25 -8.41 1.18
C LYS A 300 52.70 -9.28 -0.01
N THR A 301 51.78 -9.58 -0.94
CA THR A 301 51.99 -9.35 -2.40
C THR A 301 50.67 -9.29 -3.21
N LYS A 302 50.64 -8.40 -4.21
CA LYS A 302 49.61 -8.20 -5.26
C LYS A 302 49.53 -9.46 -6.16
N THR A 303 48.46 -9.87 -6.86
CA THR A 303 47.81 -9.18 -8.01
C THR A 303 46.66 -10.07 -8.57
N LYS A 304 45.54 -9.45 -8.99
CA LYS A 304 44.57 -9.81 -10.05
C LYS A 304 43.67 -11.08 -9.97
N ASN A 305 42.39 -10.76 -10.19
CA ASN A 305 41.32 -11.53 -10.86
C ASN A 305 40.71 -12.74 -10.13
N ASP A 306 39.55 -12.56 -9.51
CA ASP A 306 38.39 -13.42 -9.82
C ASP A 306 37.07 -12.78 -9.35
N SER A 307 36.19 -12.47 -10.31
CA SER A 307 34.90 -11.80 -10.14
C SER A 307 33.78 -12.76 -9.75
N THR A 308 34.07 -13.78 -8.94
CA THR A 308 33.14 -14.89 -8.69
C THR A 308 32.98 -15.27 -7.21
N LYS A 309 33.39 -14.40 -6.27
CA LYS A 309 33.27 -14.63 -4.80
C LYS A 309 32.52 -13.54 -4.01
N LYS A 310 31.91 -12.56 -4.67
CA LYS A 310 31.14 -11.49 -3.98
C LYS A 310 29.68 -11.86 -3.64
N VAL A 311 29.16 -12.97 -4.16
CA VAL A 311 27.73 -13.32 -4.02
C VAL A 311 27.45 -14.15 -2.76
N ASP A 312 28.46 -14.78 -2.15
CA ASP A 312 28.23 -15.72 -1.04
C ASP A 312 28.48 -15.13 0.36
N LEU A 313 29.30 -14.08 0.48
CA LEU A 313 29.51 -13.39 1.77
C LEU A 313 28.37 -12.41 2.13
N GLU A 314 27.64 -11.88 1.14
CA GLU A 314 26.51 -10.97 1.37
C GLU A 314 25.23 -11.71 1.82
N ASN A 315 25.15 -13.02 1.55
CA ASN A 315 24.00 -13.86 1.92
C ASN A 315 24.05 -14.35 3.38
N MET A 316 25.25 -14.52 3.97
CA MET A 316 25.40 -14.88 5.39
C MET A 316 24.92 -13.75 6.34
N ASP A 317 25.14 -12.48 5.97
CA ASP A 317 24.72 -11.33 6.79
C ASP A 317 23.23 -10.99 6.64
N ARG A 318 22.61 -11.32 5.50
CA ARG A 318 21.16 -11.15 5.30
C ARG A 318 20.34 -12.15 6.11
N GLU A 319 20.79 -13.39 6.22
CA GLU A 319 20.06 -14.41 6.98
C GLU A 319 20.16 -14.18 8.50
N SER A 320 21.33 -13.79 9.00
CA SER A 320 21.53 -13.42 10.41
C SER A 320 20.66 -12.20 10.78
N ARG A 321 20.62 -11.19 9.91
CA ARG A 321 19.77 -10.00 10.09
C ARG A 321 18.27 -10.32 10.00
N LYS A 322 17.85 -11.24 9.12
CA LYS A 322 16.47 -11.72 9.06
C LYS A 322 16.08 -12.48 10.33
N LYS A 323 16.94 -13.37 10.83
CA LYS A 323 16.71 -14.09 12.11
C LYS A 323 16.61 -13.13 13.29
N ALA A 324 17.50 -12.14 13.37
CA ALA A 324 17.46 -11.11 14.41
C ALA A 324 16.18 -10.25 14.34
N LEU A 325 15.70 -9.91 13.13
CA LEU A 325 14.45 -9.18 12.93
C LEU A 325 13.22 -10.03 13.30
N GLU A 326 13.22 -11.32 12.98
CA GLU A 326 12.15 -12.24 13.37
C GLU A 326 12.11 -12.47 14.88
N GLU A 327 13.26 -12.61 15.52
CA GLU A 327 13.36 -12.74 16.98
C GLU A 327 12.87 -11.47 17.68
N LYS A 328 13.26 -10.28 17.19
CA LYS A 328 12.76 -9.00 17.68
C LYS A 328 11.25 -8.86 17.52
N LYS A 329 10.70 -9.29 16.37
CA LYS A 329 9.23 -9.33 16.15
C LYS A 329 8.53 -10.29 17.11
N LYS A 330 9.09 -11.48 17.37
CA LYS A 330 8.55 -12.45 18.32
C LYS A 330 8.55 -11.91 19.75
N ARG A 331 9.64 -11.26 20.18
CA ARG A 331 9.74 -10.61 21.50
C ARG A 331 8.68 -9.51 21.67
N ILE A 332 8.54 -8.62 20.70
CA ILE A 332 7.52 -7.55 20.72
C ILE A 332 6.10 -8.12 20.78
N LEU A 333 5.84 -9.21 20.05
CA LEU A 333 4.52 -9.84 20.04
C LEU A 333 4.22 -10.55 21.37
N ALA A 334 5.21 -11.19 21.98
CA ALA A 334 5.10 -11.80 23.31
C ALA A 334 4.85 -10.73 24.39
N GLU A 335 5.58 -9.62 24.34
CA GLU A 335 5.41 -8.49 25.26
C GLU A 335 4.01 -7.86 25.13
N ARG A 336 3.52 -7.65 23.90
CA ARG A 336 2.16 -7.17 23.65
C ARG A 336 1.10 -8.13 24.19
N LYS A 337 1.29 -9.45 24.01
CA LYS A 337 0.38 -10.46 24.55
C LYS A 337 0.38 -10.45 26.08
N ALA A 338 1.55 -10.40 26.72
CA ALA A 338 1.68 -10.32 28.17
C ALA A 338 1.03 -9.05 28.74
N LYS A 339 1.18 -7.90 28.07
CA LYS A 339 0.54 -6.64 28.47
C LYS A 339 -0.98 -6.71 28.37
N ILE A 340 -1.52 -7.30 27.30
CA ILE A 340 -2.98 -7.51 27.15
C ILE A 340 -3.51 -8.46 28.23
N GLU A 341 -2.77 -9.52 28.54
CA GLU A 341 -3.16 -10.48 29.57
C GLU A 341 -3.12 -9.85 30.98
N ALA A 342 -2.11 -9.04 31.28
CA ALA A 342 -2.06 -8.27 32.53
C ALA A 342 -3.23 -7.30 32.67
N ILE A 343 -3.63 -6.62 31.58
CA ILE A 343 -4.82 -5.75 31.57
C ILE A 343 -6.10 -6.55 31.79
N LYS A 344 -6.23 -7.75 31.19
CA LYS A 344 -7.37 -8.64 31.43
C LYS A 344 -7.43 -9.08 32.89
N ARG A 345 -6.31 -9.54 33.46
CA ARG A 345 -6.24 -9.94 34.88
C ARG A 345 -6.61 -8.79 35.82
N LYS A 346 -6.13 -7.56 35.56
CA LYS A 346 -6.54 -6.36 36.33
C LYS A 346 -8.03 -6.06 36.18
N ARG A 347 -8.60 -6.20 34.98
CA ARG A 347 -10.04 -6.00 34.74
C ARG A 347 -10.88 -7.04 35.47
N ASP A 348 -10.46 -8.31 35.42
CA ASP A 348 -11.17 -9.42 36.07
C ASP A 348 -11.09 -9.32 37.60
N SER A 349 -9.96 -8.88 38.16
CA SER A 349 -9.85 -8.60 39.60
C SER A 349 -10.72 -7.43 40.04
N LEU A 350 -10.83 -6.37 39.23
CA LEU A 350 -11.72 -5.24 39.50
C LEU A 350 -13.21 -5.65 39.41
N ARG A 351 -13.56 -6.54 38.47
CA ARG A 351 -14.91 -7.07 38.32
C ARG A 351 -15.30 -7.96 39.50
N ASN A 352 -14.41 -8.81 39.99
CA ASN A 352 -14.67 -9.66 41.15
C ASN A 352 -14.81 -8.86 42.45
N LYS A 353 -14.05 -7.75 42.59
CA LYS A 353 -14.17 -6.85 43.75
C LYS A 353 -15.49 -6.08 43.77
N LYS A 354 -16.12 -5.83 42.62
CA LYS A 354 -17.41 -5.14 42.50
C LYS A 354 -18.63 -6.05 42.75
N ASN A 355 -18.45 -7.36 42.67
CA ASN A 355 -19.51 -8.36 42.93
C ASN A 355 -19.54 -8.85 44.38
N ASN A 356 -18.61 -8.41 45.23
CA ASN A 356 -18.49 -8.77 46.65
C ASN A 356 -18.84 -7.59 47.59
N PHE A 357 -19.56 -6.58 47.10
CA PHE A 357 -20.11 -5.47 47.87
C PHE A 357 -21.59 -5.29 47.57
#